data_AF-A0A3S1U2E6-F1
#
_entry.id   AF-A0A3S1U2E6-F1
#
_cell.length_a   1.000
_cell.length_b   1.000
_cell.length_c   1.000
_cell.angle_alpha   90.00
_cell.angle_beta   90.00
_cell.angle_gamma   90.00
#
_symmetry.space_group_name_H-M   'P 1'
#
loop_
_entity.id
_entity.type
_entity.pdbx_description
1 polymer ?
#
loop_
_entity_poly.entity_id
_entity_poly.type
_entity_poly.pdbx_seq_one_letter_code
_entity_poly.pdbx_strand_id
1 'polypeptide(L)'
;MDASYPVRRKIKGRSGVTNGKELLPGIDGRSKWARRLHDLIANHVSDLGGPSNVTQSQYILVKSAANATIVLEQWEVQFAGDGTVSLPALLAYQSVANSLRRIFETLGLSRVDPPRDGMQTYDTSKLTPDEQQRLKLLNHKVGEVGVGGLSENDASEMKMLMEKCLGRGYGPSVTDPNPRDRPFHEIDYSRRI
;
A
#
# COMPACT_ATOMS: atom_id res chain seq x y z
N MET A 1 -20.27 27.58 -4.74
CA MET A 1 -20.31 26.99 -3.38
C MET A 1 -19.73 28.02 -2.45
N ASP A 2 -20.44 28.44 -1.41
CA ASP A 2 -19.89 29.39 -0.43
C ASP A 2 -18.65 28.80 0.26
N ALA A 3 -17.71 29.67 0.62
CA ALA A 3 -16.46 29.32 1.31
C ALA A 3 -16.67 28.63 2.69
N SER A 4 -17.92 28.53 3.16
CA SER A 4 -18.34 27.92 4.42
C SER A 4 -18.70 26.42 4.30
N TYR A 5 -18.72 25.87 3.08
CA TYR A 5 -19.02 24.45 2.87
C TYR A 5 -17.74 23.59 2.87
N PRO A 6 -17.70 22.42 3.54
CA PRO A 6 -18.78 21.80 4.32
C PRO A 6 -18.87 22.32 5.75
N VAL A 7 -20.09 22.66 6.20
CA VAL A 7 -20.34 23.07 7.59
C VAL A 7 -20.06 21.89 8.54
N ARG A 8 -19.13 22.09 9.46
CA ARG A 8 -18.75 21.08 10.46
C ARG A 8 -19.95 20.76 11.37
N ARG A 9 -20.59 19.61 11.16
CA ARG A 9 -21.68 19.14 12.05
C ARG A 9 -21.15 18.87 13.46
N LYS A 10 -21.98 19.10 14.48
CA LYS A 10 -21.70 18.73 15.88
C LYS A 10 -21.48 17.21 15.99
N ILE A 11 -20.58 16.76 16.87
CA ILE A 11 -20.23 15.33 17.02
C ILE A 11 -21.48 14.48 17.28
N LYS A 12 -22.39 14.94 18.15
CA LYS A 12 -23.66 14.26 18.47
C LYS A 12 -24.64 14.17 17.30
N GLY A 13 -24.50 15.00 16.26
CA GLY A 13 -25.33 14.99 15.05
C GLY A 13 -24.70 14.25 13.88
N ARG A 14 -23.53 13.64 14.07
CA ARG A 14 -22.86 12.78 13.09
C ARG A 14 -23.25 11.32 13.36
N SER A 15 -23.25 10.49 12.32
CA SER A 15 -23.48 9.06 12.50
C SER A 15 -22.35 8.41 13.33
N GLY A 16 -22.64 7.27 13.97
CA GLY A 16 -21.65 6.46 14.65
C GLY A 16 -20.47 6.10 13.73
N VAL A 17 -20.76 5.83 12.47
CA VAL A 17 -19.77 5.57 11.41
C VAL A 17 -18.87 6.78 11.14
N THR A 18 -19.43 7.97 10.97
CA THR A 18 -18.64 9.20 10.77
C THR A 18 -17.79 9.54 11.99
N ASN A 19 -18.25 9.16 13.19
CA ASN A 19 -17.50 9.34 14.43
C ASN A 19 -16.49 8.21 14.72
N GLY A 20 -16.38 7.20 13.85
CA GLY A 20 -15.51 6.03 14.07
C GLY A 20 -15.94 5.11 15.23
N LYS A 21 -17.17 5.27 15.74
CA LYS A 21 -17.72 4.40 16.80
C LYS A 21 -18.26 3.08 16.25
N GLU A 22 -18.65 3.07 14.97
CA GLU A 22 -19.22 1.91 14.30
C GLU A 22 -18.53 1.73 12.94
N LEU A 23 -18.32 0.47 12.54
CA LEU A 23 -17.89 0.17 11.17
C LEU A 23 -19.06 0.31 10.20
N LEU A 24 -20.16 -0.36 10.52
CA LEU A 24 -21.43 -0.32 9.82
C LEU A 24 -22.53 -0.31 10.88
N PRO A 25 -23.65 0.37 10.63
CA PRO A 25 -24.76 0.39 11.58
C PRO A 25 -25.22 -1.05 11.88
N GLY A 26 -25.35 -1.38 13.17
CA GLY A 26 -25.88 -2.67 13.62
C GLY A 26 -24.92 -3.86 13.55
N ILE A 27 -23.66 -3.67 13.14
CA ILE A 27 -22.65 -4.75 13.14
C ILE A 27 -21.83 -4.69 14.43
N ASP A 28 -21.73 -5.82 15.14
CA ASP A 28 -20.80 -5.98 16.25
C ASP A 28 -19.35 -5.91 15.74
N GLY A 29 -18.64 -4.86 16.18
CA GLY A 29 -17.22 -4.63 15.88
C GLY A 29 -16.28 -5.73 16.38
N ARG A 30 -16.76 -6.66 17.22
CA ARG A 30 -15.98 -7.79 17.76
C ARG A 30 -16.18 -9.10 16.99
N SER A 31 -17.10 -9.12 16.02
CA SER A 31 -17.32 -10.28 15.16
C SER A 31 -16.05 -10.67 14.39
N LYS A 32 -15.95 -11.94 13.95
CA LYS A 32 -14.81 -12.40 13.14
C LYS A 32 -14.65 -11.55 11.87
N TRP A 33 -15.78 -11.24 11.24
CA TRP A 33 -15.84 -10.37 10.06
C TRP A 33 -15.33 -8.96 10.36
N ALA A 34 -15.80 -8.33 11.45
CA ALA A 34 -15.38 -6.97 11.79
C ALA A 34 -13.89 -6.90 12.15
N ARG A 35 -13.35 -7.90 12.85
CA ARG A 35 -11.92 -8.03 13.12
C ARG A 35 -11.10 -8.15 11.84
N ARG A 36 -11.49 -9.06 10.92
CA ARG A 36 -10.81 -9.20 9.62
C ARG A 36 -10.85 -7.91 8.81
N LEU A 37 -11.98 -7.19 8.85
CA LEU A 37 -12.10 -5.90 8.19
C LEU A 37 -11.15 -4.85 8.79
N HIS A 38 -11.04 -4.79 10.12
CA HIS A 38 -10.08 -3.91 10.80
C HIS A 38 -8.63 -4.24 10.41
N ASP A 39 -8.27 -5.52 10.39
CA ASP A 39 -6.92 -5.96 10.04
C ASP A 39 -6.54 -5.54 8.61
N LEU A 40 -7.44 -5.76 7.65
CA LEU A 40 -7.23 -5.38 6.26
C LEU A 40 -7.16 -3.87 6.08
N ILE A 41 -8.05 -3.10 6.72
CA ILE A 41 -7.98 -1.62 6.70
C ILE A 41 -6.65 -1.14 7.27
N ALA A 42 -6.22 -1.68 8.42
CA ALA A 42 -4.97 -1.30 9.05
C ALA A 42 -3.77 -1.57 8.13
N ASN A 43 -3.73 -2.72 7.46
CA ASN A 43 -2.69 -3.07 6.51
C ASN A 43 -2.67 -2.11 5.31
N HIS A 44 -3.81 -1.88 4.67
CA HIS A 44 -3.88 -0.97 3.53
C HIS A 44 -3.55 0.48 3.89
N VAL A 45 -3.99 0.96 5.06
CA VAL A 45 -3.61 2.30 5.56
C VAL A 45 -2.11 2.35 5.83
N SER A 46 -1.52 1.29 6.40
CA SER A 46 -0.08 1.17 6.60
C SER A 46 0.67 1.19 5.27
N ASP A 47 0.15 0.54 4.24
CA ASP A 47 0.71 0.56 2.89
C ASP A 47 0.57 1.92 2.21
N LEU A 48 -0.32 2.79 2.67
CA LEU A 48 -0.42 4.18 2.23
C LEU A 48 0.45 5.13 3.07
N GLY A 49 1.29 4.61 3.96
CA GLY A 49 2.16 5.40 4.83
C GLY A 49 1.52 5.81 6.16
N GLY A 50 0.43 5.16 6.57
CA GLY A 50 -0.24 5.41 7.85
C GLY A 50 -1.39 6.41 7.79
N PRO A 51 -2.13 6.59 8.90
CA PRO A 51 -3.41 7.30 8.93
C PRO A 51 -3.31 8.80 8.61
N SER A 52 -2.16 9.43 8.87
CA SER A 52 -1.92 10.83 8.50
C SER A 52 -1.81 11.06 6.99
N ASN A 53 -1.52 10.01 6.23
CA ASN A 53 -1.34 10.06 4.77
C ASN A 53 -2.61 9.65 4.00
N VAL A 54 -3.71 9.35 4.71
CA VAL A 54 -4.96 8.87 4.11
C VAL A 54 -6.06 9.92 4.27
N THR A 55 -6.53 10.47 3.15
CA THR A 55 -7.70 11.35 3.12
C THR A 55 -8.99 10.56 3.39
N GLN A 56 -10.06 11.25 3.79
CA GLN A 56 -11.36 10.59 4.03
C GLN A 56 -11.90 9.87 2.78
N SER A 57 -11.67 10.42 1.59
CA SER A 57 -12.08 9.81 0.33
C SER A 57 -11.29 8.54 0.03
N GLN A 58 -9.97 8.56 0.26
CA GLN A 58 -9.13 7.36 0.16
C GLN A 58 -9.51 6.32 1.21
N TYR A 59 -9.86 6.73 2.43
CA TYR A 59 -10.31 5.81 3.46
C TYR A 59 -11.57 5.02 3.06
N ILE A 60 -12.50 5.64 2.34
CA ILE A 60 -13.69 4.96 1.79
C ILE A 60 -13.29 3.88 0.76
N LEU A 61 -12.30 4.18 -0.08
CA LEU A 61 -11.76 3.21 -1.04
C LEU A 61 -11.04 2.06 -0.33
N VAL A 62 -10.23 2.36 0.69
CA VAL A 62 -9.57 1.34 1.53
C VAL A 62 -10.60 0.42 2.18
N LYS A 63 -11.65 0.98 2.78
CA LYS A 63 -12.74 0.20 3.37
C LYS A 63 -13.45 -0.67 2.33
N SER A 64 -13.68 -0.14 1.13
CA SER A 64 -14.29 -0.89 0.02
C SER A 64 -13.40 -2.04 -0.45
N ALA A 65 -12.08 -1.82 -0.55
CA ALA A 65 -11.11 -2.85 -0.90
C ALA A 65 -11.07 -3.98 0.13
N ALA A 66 -11.04 -3.62 1.42
CA ALA A 66 -11.05 -4.59 2.51
C ALA A 66 -12.35 -5.42 2.53
N ASN A 67 -13.51 -4.79 2.31
CA ASN A 67 -14.78 -5.51 2.14
C ASN A 67 -14.78 -6.45 0.94
N ALA A 68 -14.32 -5.99 -0.23
CA ALA A 68 -14.25 -6.81 -1.43
C ALA A 68 -13.34 -8.03 -1.21
N THR A 69 -12.22 -7.85 -0.52
CA THR A 69 -11.32 -8.94 -0.12
C THR A 69 -12.05 -9.99 0.71
N ILE A 70 -12.79 -9.59 1.76
CA ILE A 70 -13.54 -10.54 2.60
C ILE A 70 -14.63 -11.27 1.79
N VAL A 71 -15.31 -10.58 0.86
CA VAL A 71 -16.31 -11.22 -0.01
C VAL A 71 -15.66 -12.28 -0.89
N LEU A 72 -14.49 -11.99 -1.46
CA LEU A 72 -13.73 -12.96 -2.24
C LEU A 72 -13.29 -14.15 -1.37
N GLU A 73 -12.76 -13.91 -0.16
CA GLU A 73 -12.39 -14.96 0.81
C GLU A 73 -13.58 -15.89 1.13
N GLN A 74 -14.80 -15.32 1.28
CA GLN A 74 -16.01 -16.12 1.54
C GLN A 74 -16.39 -17.00 0.33
N TRP A 75 -16.25 -16.48 -0.88
CA TRP A 75 -16.47 -17.27 -2.10
C TRP A 75 -15.40 -18.34 -2.29
N GLU A 76 -14.13 -18.07 -1.98
CA GLU A 76 -13.05 -19.06 -2.03
C GLU A 76 -13.33 -20.24 -1.09
N VAL A 77 -13.84 -19.97 0.12
CA VAL A 77 -14.27 -21.02 1.06
C VAL A 77 -15.39 -21.89 0.46
N GLN A 78 -16.37 -21.26 -0.21
CA GLN A 78 -17.45 -22.00 -0.88
C GLN A 78 -16.90 -22.85 -2.04
N PHE A 79 -16.04 -22.28 -2.88
CA PHE A 79 -15.43 -22.97 -4.02
C PHE A 79 -14.59 -24.17 -3.58
N ALA A 80 -13.86 -24.05 -2.47
CA ALA A 80 -13.09 -25.14 -1.91
C ALA A 80 -14.00 -26.28 -1.36
N GLY A 81 -15.17 -25.93 -0.81
CA GLY A 81 -16.11 -26.90 -0.25
C GLY A 81 -16.94 -27.65 -1.29
N ASP A 82 -17.37 -26.97 -2.35
CA ASP A 82 -18.35 -27.50 -3.31
C ASP A 82 -17.73 -28.40 -4.40
N GLY A 83 -16.41 -28.40 -4.55
CA GLY A 83 -15.66 -29.21 -5.53
C GLY A 83 -15.89 -28.84 -7.00
N THR A 84 -16.97 -28.10 -7.30
CA THR A 84 -17.30 -27.54 -8.61
C THR A 84 -17.91 -26.14 -8.41
N VAL A 85 -17.63 -25.22 -9.34
CA VAL A 85 -18.10 -23.83 -9.26
C VAL A 85 -19.00 -23.54 -10.44
N SER A 86 -20.18 -22.98 -10.17
CA SER A 86 -21.09 -22.55 -11.23
C SER A 86 -20.52 -21.36 -12.02
N LEU A 87 -20.77 -21.31 -13.33
CA LEU A 87 -20.30 -20.21 -14.17
C LEU A 87 -20.76 -18.82 -13.66
N PRO A 88 -22.02 -18.61 -13.22
CA PRO A 88 -22.43 -17.32 -12.66
C PRO A 88 -21.63 -16.90 -11.43
N ALA A 89 -21.32 -17.84 -10.52
CA ALA A 89 -20.53 -17.56 -9.32
C ALA A 89 -19.09 -17.18 -9.69
N LEU A 90 -18.49 -17.89 -10.66
CA LEU A 90 -17.15 -17.58 -11.16
C LEU A 90 -17.09 -16.19 -11.81
N LEU A 91 -18.10 -15.81 -12.60
CA LEU A 91 -18.17 -14.48 -13.22
C LEU A 91 -18.36 -13.37 -12.17
N ALA A 92 -19.17 -13.60 -11.14
CA ALA A 92 -19.34 -12.66 -10.03
C ALA A 92 -18.02 -12.46 -9.27
N TYR A 93 -17.32 -13.57 -8.97
CA TYR A 93 -16.00 -13.55 -8.37
C TYR A 93 -15.00 -12.71 -9.18
N GLN A 94 -14.90 -12.99 -10.48
CA GLN A 94 -14.02 -12.26 -11.38
C GLN A 94 -14.33 -10.76 -11.44
N SER A 95 -15.62 -10.39 -11.44
CA SER A 95 -16.05 -8.98 -11.46
C SER A 95 -15.63 -8.23 -10.19
N VAL A 96 -15.78 -8.84 -9.01
CA VAL A 96 -15.34 -8.26 -7.74
C VAL A 96 -13.81 -8.16 -7.70
N ALA A 97 -13.09 -9.20 -8.13
CA ALA A 97 -11.63 -9.19 -8.18
C ALA A 97 -11.09 -8.09 -9.11
N ASN A 98 -11.71 -7.89 -10.27
CA ASN A 98 -11.36 -6.82 -11.20
C ASN A 98 -11.65 -5.43 -10.60
N SER A 99 -12.76 -5.28 -9.89
CA SER A 99 -13.10 -4.05 -9.19
C SER A 99 -12.10 -3.74 -8.08
N LEU A 100 -11.69 -4.75 -7.31
CA LEU A 100 -10.66 -4.64 -6.27
C LEU A 100 -9.34 -4.15 -6.85
N ARG A 101 -8.89 -4.71 -7.97
CA ARG A 101 -7.69 -4.25 -8.67
C ARG A 101 -7.75 -2.76 -9.00
N ARG A 102 -8.86 -2.29 -9.56
CA ARG A 102 -9.05 -0.87 -9.94
C ARG A 102 -9.03 0.05 -8.71
N ILE A 103 -9.57 -0.41 -7.58
CA ILE A 103 -9.51 0.33 -6.32
C ILE A 103 -8.06 0.48 -5.87
N PHE A 104 -7.27 -0.59 -5.89
CA PHE A 104 -5.85 -0.53 -5.51
C PHE A 104 -5.02 0.35 -6.46
N GLU A 105 -5.24 0.25 -7.77
CA GLU A 105 -4.62 1.15 -8.74
C GLU A 105 -4.98 2.62 -8.46
N THR A 106 -6.24 2.92 -8.13
CA THR A 106 -6.69 4.27 -7.77
C THR A 106 -6.05 4.77 -6.47
N LEU A 107 -5.79 3.88 -5.52
CA LEU A 107 -5.09 4.20 -4.27
C LEU A 107 -3.57 4.37 -4.46
N GLY A 108 -3.02 4.05 -5.64
CA GLY A 108 -1.58 4.03 -5.89
C GLY A 108 -0.89 2.79 -5.31
N LEU A 109 -1.65 1.80 -4.84
CA LEU A 109 -1.15 0.50 -4.40
C LEU A 109 -0.94 -0.40 -5.63
N SER A 110 0.03 -0.02 -6.45
CA SER A 110 0.39 -0.77 -7.65
C SER A 110 1.22 -2.00 -7.31
N ARG A 111 1.20 -3.01 -8.20
CA ARG A 111 2.15 -4.12 -8.14
C ARG A 111 3.58 -3.56 -8.06
N VAL A 112 4.27 -3.90 -6.98
CA VAL A 112 5.71 -3.67 -6.84
C VAL A 112 6.37 -4.94 -7.34
N ASP A 113 7.20 -4.82 -8.37
CA ASP A 113 8.01 -5.96 -8.79
C ASP A 113 8.85 -6.40 -7.60
N PRO A 114 8.85 -7.70 -7.25
CA PRO A 114 9.76 -8.17 -6.23
C PRO A 114 11.16 -7.80 -6.67
N PRO A 115 11.96 -7.24 -5.76
CA PRO A 115 13.30 -6.84 -6.13
C PRO A 115 14.09 -8.03 -6.68
N ARG A 116 14.79 -7.83 -7.81
CA ARG A 116 15.77 -8.78 -8.31
C ARG A 116 16.98 -8.73 -7.36
N ASP A 117 17.26 -9.84 -6.67
CA ASP A 117 18.51 -10.11 -5.94
C ASP A 117 18.94 -9.09 -4.85
N GLY A 118 18.01 -8.48 -4.11
CA GLY A 118 18.39 -7.68 -2.93
C GLY A 118 19.11 -6.34 -3.24
N MET A 119 19.29 -5.96 -4.51
CA MET A 119 19.81 -4.65 -4.91
C MET A 119 18.77 -3.53 -4.74
N GLN A 120 19.10 -2.52 -3.93
CA GLN A 120 18.29 -1.30 -3.80
C GLN A 120 18.04 -0.67 -5.18
N THR A 121 16.78 -0.54 -5.57
CA THR A 121 16.38 0.22 -6.75
C THR A 121 16.37 1.70 -6.42
N TYR A 122 17.03 2.50 -7.24
CA TYR A 122 17.04 3.96 -7.13
C TYR A 122 16.01 4.55 -8.10
N ASP A 123 15.08 5.35 -7.58
CA ASP A 123 14.10 6.08 -8.40
C ASP A 123 14.60 7.50 -8.65
N THR A 124 15.16 7.72 -9.84
CA THR A 124 15.71 9.02 -10.23
C THR A 124 14.62 10.06 -10.51
N SER A 125 13.34 9.68 -10.61
CA SER A 125 12.25 10.63 -10.87
C SER A 125 11.97 11.58 -9.70
N LYS A 126 12.45 11.25 -8.51
CA LYS A 126 12.37 12.09 -7.30
C LYS A 126 13.34 13.27 -7.30
N LEU A 127 14.37 13.21 -8.14
CA LEU A 127 15.35 14.29 -8.28
C LEU A 127 14.86 15.35 -9.25
N THR A 128 15.21 16.60 -8.99
CA THR A 128 15.06 17.67 -9.97
C THR A 128 15.91 17.40 -11.22
N PRO A 129 15.60 17.99 -12.38
CA PRO A 129 16.40 17.79 -13.60
C PRO A 129 17.90 18.07 -13.39
N ASP A 130 18.21 19.11 -12.61
CA ASP A 130 19.59 19.49 -12.28
C ASP A 130 20.27 18.45 -11.40
N GLU A 131 19.56 17.94 -10.39
CA GLU A 131 20.06 16.86 -9.51
C GLU A 131 20.27 15.55 -10.28
N GLN A 132 19.40 15.22 -11.25
CA GLN A 132 19.57 14.05 -12.12
C GLN A 132 20.82 14.18 -12.98
N GLN A 133 21.06 15.36 -13.55
CA GLN A 133 22.26 15.64 -14.33
C GLN A 133 23.51 15.56 -13.45
N ARG A 134 23.44 16.08 -12.22
CA ARG A 134 24.53 16.02 -11.26
C ARG A 134 24.87 14.59 -10.84
N LEU A 135 23.87 13.77 -10.54
CA LEU A 135 24.05 12.35 -10.21
C LEU A 135 24.69 11.58 -11.38
N LYS A 136 24.31 11.89 -12.63
CA LYS A 136 24.94 11.29 -13.82
C LYS A 136 26.43 11.62 -13.92
N LEU A 137 26.81 12.88 -13.67
CA LEU A 137 28.21 13.30 -13.68
C LEU A 137 29.02 12.60 -12.58
N LEU A 138 28.45 12.47 -11.38
CA LEU A 138 29.09 11.75 -10.27
C LEU A 138 29.27 10.26 -10.58
N ASN A 139 28.25 9.60 -11.16
CA ASN A 139 28.36 8.22 -11.61
C ASN A 139 29.43 8.01 -12.70
N HIS A 140 29.55 8.95 -13.64
CA HIS A 140 30.63 8.91 -14.65
C HIS A 140 32.01 8.97 -13.98
N LYS A 141 32.17 9.89 -13.02
CA LYS A 141 33.41 10.04 -12.25
C LYS A 141 33.73 8.78 -11.45
N VAL A 142 32.73 8.15 -10.82
CA VAL A 142 32.89 6.84 -10.14
C VAL A 142 33.38 5.77 -11.11
N GLY A 143 32.88 5.75 -12.34
CA GLY A 143 33.34 4.82 -13.37
C GLY A 143 34.80 4.99 -13.76
N GLU A 144 35.33 6.22 -13.66
CA GLU A 144 36.72 6.54 -13.99
C GLU A 144 37.71 6.29 -12.84
N VAL A 145 37.36 6.71 -11.61
CA VAL A 145 38.30 6.69 -10.47
C VAL A 145 37.93 5.68 -9.38
N GLY A 146 36.79 5.01 -9.49
CA GLY A 146 36.21 4.17 -8.44
C GLY A 146 35.67 4.98 -7.26
N VAL A 147 34.86 4.34 -6.41
CA VAL A 147 34.24 5.01 -5.25
C VAL A 147 35.28 5.56 -4.27
N GLY A 148 36.42 4.87 -4.11
CA GLY A 148 37.51 5.31 -3.24
C GLY A 148 38.34 6.48 -3.79
N GLY A 149 38.18 6.85 -5.06
CA GLY A 149 38.88 7.96 -5.71
C GLY A 149 38.09 9.27 -5.75
N LEU A 150 36.86 9.28 -5.21
CA LEU A 150 36.04 10.48 -5.13
C LEU A 150 36.59 11.45 -4.09
N SER A 151 36.44 12.76 -4.36
CA SER A 151 36.65 13.76 -3.33
C SER A 151 35.60 13.60 -2.23
N GLU A 152 35.94 13.96 -0.99
CA GLU A 152 35.03 13.84 0.16
C GLU A 152 33.71 14.61 -0.04
N ASN A 153 33.78 15.75 -0.74
CA ASN A 153 32.61 16.54 -1.13
C ASN A 153 31.75 15.82 -2.17
N ASP A 154 32.36 15.26 -3.22
CA ASP A 154 31.63 14.53 -4.26
C ASP A 154 31.00 13.25 -3.71
N ALA A 155 31.68 12.55 -2.79
CA ALA A 155 31.15 11.37 -2.12
C ALA A 155 29.97 11.71 -1.21
N SER A 156 30.06 12.83 -0.48
CA SER A 156 28.97 13.32 0.37
C SER A 156 27.76 13.78 -0.45
N GLU A 157 27.99 14.47 -1.56
CA GLU A 157 26.95 14.91 -2.50
C GLU A 157 26.29 13.71 -3.18
N MET A 158 27.08 12.74 -3.62
CA MET A 158 26.57 11.48 -4.20
C MET A 158 25.71 10.74 -3.18
N LYS A 159 26.17 10.60 -1.93
CA LYS A 159 25.39 9.99 -0.86
C LYS A 159 24.06 10.72 -0.64
N MET A 160 24.07 12.05 -0.58
CA MET A 160 22.85 12.85 -0.40
C MET A 160 21.87 12.67 -1.57
N LEU A 161 22.36 12.67 -2.82
CA LEU A 161 21.54 12.46 -4.01
C LEU A 161 21.00 11.03 -4.09
N MET A 162 21.82 10.04 -3.73
CA MET A 162 21.40 8.64 -3.65
C MET A 162 20.36 8.44 -2.54
N GLU A 163 20.50 9.09 -1.38
CA GLU A 163 19.50 9.10 -0.30
C GLU A 163 18.18 9.73 -0.76
N LYS A 164 18.21 10.79 -1.57
CA LYS A 164 17.02 11.36 -2.21
C LYS A 164 16.40 10.43 -3.28
N CYS A 165 17.24 9.69 -3.99
CA CYS A 165 16.84 8.67 -4.96
C CYS A 165 16.38 7.36 -4.31
N LEU A 166 16.56 7.17 -3.00
CA LEU A 166 15.98 6.03 -2.29
C LEU A 166 14.46 6.10 -2.50
N GLY A 167 13.98 5.23 -3.38
CA GLY A 167 12.69 5.36 -3.98
C GLY A 167 12.16 4.01 -4.42
N ARG A 168 10.90 3.79 -4.04
CA ARG A 168 10.31 2.50 -3.68
C ARG A 168 11.22 1.74 -2.74
N GLY A 169 10.93 1.91 -1.46
CA GLY A 169 11.43 0.98 -0.49
C GLY A 169 11.26 -0.46 -0.91
N TYR A 170 12.22 -1.26 -0.45
CA TYR A 170 12.04 -2.69 -0.36
C TYR A 170 10.88 -2.92 0.61
N GLY A 171 9.64 -2.94 0.14
CA GLY A 171 8.49 -3.00 1.01
C GLY A 171 7.19 -2.94 0.21
N PRO A 172 6.06 -3.38 0.79
CA PRO A 172 4.76 -3.40 0.11
C PRO A 172 4.19 -2.01 -0.24
N SER A 173 4.89 -0.93 0.12
CA SER A 173 4.44 0.46 0.01
C SER A 173 5.48 1.37 -0.64
N VAL A 174 4.99 2.39 -1.35
CA VAL A 174 5.78 3.48 -1.93
C VAL A 174 6.52 4.31 -0.87
N THR A 175 6.05 4.32 0.38
CA THR A 175 6.55 5.21 1.45
C THR A 175 7.43 4.51 2.51
N ASP A 176 7.57 3.19 2.49
CA ASP A 176 8.35 2.46 3.50
C ASP A 176 9.62 1.83 2.89
N PRO A 177 10.83 2.42 3.11
CA PRO A 177 12.11 1.96 2.54
C PRO A 177 12.55 0.56 2.96
N ASN A 178 12.07 0.09 4.12
CA ASN A 178 12.59 -1.09 4.79
C ASN A 178 11.79 -2.35 4.47
N PRO A 179 12.46 -3.51 4.26
CA PRO A 179 11.78 -4.79 4.12
C PRO A 179 11.02 -5.06 5.41
N ARG A 180 9.71 -4.85 5.37
CA ARG A 180 8.83 -5.40 6.40
C ARG A 180 8.96 -6.90 6.31
N ASP A 181 9.19 -7.55 7.45
CA ASP A 181 8.79 -8.94 7.64
C ASP A 181 7.33 -9.00 7.17
N ARG A 182 7.11 -9.62 6.01
CA ARG A 182 5.80 -9.59 5.36
C ARG A 182 4.83 -10.23 6.35
N PRO A 183 3.75 -9.54 6.77
CA PRO A 183 2.80 -10.14 7.68
C PRO A 183 2.09 -11.28 6.93
N PHE A 184 2.59 -12.48 7.18
CA PHE A 184 2.00 -13.81 7.05
C PHE A 184 0.66 -13.85 6.30
N HIS A 185 0.71 -13.93 4.98
CA HIS A 185 -0.39 -14.50 4.18
C HIS A 185 0.01 -15.85 3.57
N GLU A 186 1.28 -16.24 3.64
CA GLU A 186 1.66 -17.64 3.45
C GLU A 186 1.42 -18.40 4.74
N ILE A 187 0.69 -19.50 4.64
CA ILE A 187 0.61 -20.48 5.72
C ILE A 187 2.03 -21.00 5.92
N ASP A 188 2.65 -20.65 7.05
CA ASP A 188 3.94 -21.21 7.44
C ASP A 188 3.74 -22.67 7.87
N TYR A 189 3.81 -23.57 6.89
CA TYR A 189 3.68 -25.02 7.12
C TYR A 189 4.83 -25.58 7.98
N SER A 190 5.95 -24.86 8.12
CA SER A 190 7.08 -25.31 8.93
C SER A 190 6.79 -25.26 10.44
N ARG A 191 5.84 -24.41 10.87
CA ARG A 191 5.40 -24.29 12.28
C ARG A 191 4.31 -25.30 12.67
N ARG A 192 3.87 -26.16 11.74
CA ARG A 192 2.81 -27.16 11.96
C ARG A 192 3.33 -28.60 12.13
N ILE A 193 4.64 -28.80 12.21
CA ILE A 193 5.29 -30.10 12.47
C ILE A 193 5.58 -30.23 13.97
#